data_AF-A0A1M6J2F0-F1
#
_entry.id   AF-A0A1M6J2F0-F1
#
_cell.length_a   1.000
_cell.length_b   1.000
_cell.length_c   1.000
_cell.angle_alpha   90.00
_cell.angle_beta   90.00
_cell.angle_gamma   90.00
#
_symmetry.space_group_name_H-M   'P 1'
#
loop_
_entity.id
_entity.type
_entity.pdbx_description
1 polymer ?
#
loop_
_entity_poly.entity_id
_entity_poly.type
_entity_poly.pdbx_seq_one_letter_code
_entity_poly.pdbx_strand_id
1 'polypeptide(L)'
;MLESDRNYFIKEIGDLKDFVTVSYVIIDDIYQEVTPTHIKNRCNINTSKMSDSEIITLSIVAKLLTIDSENAWFGFCNKNMRDLFPRL
;
A
#
# COMPACT_ATOMS: atom_id res chain seq x y z
N MET A 1 10.23 16.44 -13.04
CA MET A 1 10.96 15.18 -13.22
C MET A 1 11.22 14.70 -11.80
N LEU A 2 10.48 13.71 -11.31
CA LEU A 2 10.70 13.19 -9.96
C LEU A 2 12.06 12.51 -9.95
N GLU A 3 13.05 13.14 -9.33
CA GLU A 3 14.26 12.47 -8.90
C GLU A 3 13.80 11.44 -7.87
N SER A 4 13.61 10.19 -8.32
CA SER A 4 13.43 9.07 -7.39
C SER A 4 14.76 8.92 -6.66
N ASP A 5 14.92 9.61 -5.53
CA ASP A 5 16.10 9.49 -4.71
C ASP A 5 16.29 8.01 -4.39
N ARG A 6 17.45 7.50 -4.80
CA ARG A 6 17.86 6.09 -4.68
C ARG A 6 18.18 5.74 -3.23
N ASN A 7 17.27 6.03 -2.30
CA ASN A 7 17.46 5.83 -0.87
C ASN A 7 16.73 4.60 -0.31
N TYR A 8 16.00 3.84 -1.14
CA TYR A 8 15.46 2.56 -0.72
C TYR A 8 16.56 1.50 -0.74
N PHE A 9 17.23 1.31 0.40
CA PHE A 9 18.07 0.14 0.64
C PHE A 9 17.16 -1.06 0.87
N ILE A 10 16.80 -1.75 -0.22
CA ILE A 10 15.98 -2.96 -0.15
C ILE A 10 16.85 -4.03 0.53
N LYS A 11 16.53 -4.32 1.80
CA LYS A 11 16.98 -5.54 2.49
C LYS A 11 16.48 -6.76 1.71
N GLU A 12 17.17 -7.88 1.87
CA GLU A 12 16.72 -9.17 1.34
C GLU A 12 15.24 -9.40 1.72
N ILE A 13 14.38 -9.56 0.71
CA ILE A 13 12.94 -9.76 0.91
C ILE A 13 12.74 -11.25 1.18
N GLY A 14 12.40 -11.59 2.43
CA GLY A 14 12.33 -12.98 2.88
C GLY A 14 11.01 -13.66 2.50
N ASP A 15 9.89 -12.96 2.67
CA ASP A 15 8.56 -13.50 2.41
C ASP A 15 7.62 -12.51 1.69
N LEU A 16 6.40 -12.98 1.37
CA LEU A 16 5.39 -12.16 0.73
C LEU A 16 4.98 -10.95 1.59
N LYS A 17 4.96 -11.09 2.92
CA LYS A 17 4.57 -10.01 3.83
C LYS A 17 5.64 -8.93 3.86
N ASP A 18 6.92 -9.29 3.85
CA ASP A 18 8.02 -8.35 3.68
C ASP A 18 7.87 -7.59 2.36
N PHE A 19 7.57 -8.29 1.26
CA PHE A 19 7.34 -7.67 -0.04
C PHE A 19 6.19 -6.64 -0.01
N VAL A 20 5.05 -7.00 0.57
CA VAL A 20 3.90 -6.09 0.70
C VAL A 20 4.23 -4.91 1.61
N THR A 21 4.97 -5.13 2.69
CA THR A 21 5.36 -4.08 3.63
C THR A 21 6.29 -3.07 2.97
N VAL A 22 7.32 -3.54 2.25
CA VAL A 22 8.23 -2.67 1.50
C VAL A 22 7.47 -1.91 0.41
N SER A 23 6.56 -2.59 -0.30
CA SER A 23 5.71 -1.95 -1.31
C SER A 23 4.86 -0.84 -0.70
N TYR A 24 4.24 -1.09 0.45
CA TYR A 24 3.45 -0.10 1.18
C TYR A 24 4.28 1.13 1.56
N VAL A 25 5.48 0.95 2.13
CA VAL A 25 6.35 2.07 2.53
C VAL A 25 6.71 2.94 1.34
N ILE A 26 7.16 2.32 0.23
CA ILE A 26 7.52 3.06 -0.99
C ILE A 26 6.29 3.82 -1.54
N ILE A 27 5.12 3.18 -1.56
CA ILE A 27 3.89 3.79 -2.06
C ILE A 27 3.46 4.94 -1.16
N ASP A 28 3.53 4.79 0.16
CA ASP A 28 3.16 5.84 1.10
C ASP A 28 4.11 7.03 0.98
N ASP A 29 5.42 6.82 0.95
CA ASP A 29 6.41 7.88 0.78
C ASP A 29 6.16 8.67 -0.52
N ILE A 30 5.94 7.97 -1.64
CA ILE A 30 5.60 8.61 -2.92
C ILE A 30 4.27 9.36 -2.82
N TYR A 31 3.23 8.74 -2.27
CA TYR A 31 1.92 9.37 -2.13
C TYR A 31 2.01 10.64 -1.28
N GLN A 32 2.80 10.61 -0.20
CA GLN A 32 3.05 11.78 0.64
C GLN A 32 3.90 12.85 -0.06
N GLU A 33 4.82 12.49 -0.94
CA GLU A 33 5.61 13.49 -1.65
C GLU A 33 4.81 14.18 -2.77
N VAL A 34 4.10 13.39 -3.59
CA VAL A 34 3.55 13.88 -4.86
C VAL A 34 2.12 14.40 -4.76
N THR A 35 1.36 13.95 -3.76
CA THR A 35 -0.08 14.20 -3.72
C THR A 35 -0.40 15.56 -3.10
N PRO A 36 -1.18 16.42 -3.77
CA PRO A 36 -1.63 17.69 -3.19
C PRO A 36 -2.41 17.51 -1.89
N THR A 37 -2.28 18.45 -0.95
CA THR A 37 -2.94 18.41 0.37
C THR A 37 -4.46 18.24 0.29
N HIS A 38 -5.12 18.82 -0.72
CA HIS A 38 -6.57 18.70 -0.88
C HIS A 38 -7.04 17.29 -1.26
N ILE A 39 -6.16 16.46 -1.85
CA ILE A 39 -6.43 15.06 -2.15
C ILE A 39 -6.17 14.21 -0.91
N LYS A 40 -5.03 14.43 -0.23
CA LYS A 40 -4.71 13.75 1.03
C LYS A 40 -5.78 13.95 2.09
N ASN A 41 -6.27 15.19 2.20
CA ASN A 41 -7.33 15.59 3.12
C ASN A 41 -8.70 15.61 2.43
N ARG A 42 -8.96 14.63 1.55
CA ARG A 42 -10.26 14.52 0.90
C ARG A 42 -11.39 14.45 1.93
N CYS A 43 -12.60 14.75 1.46
CA CYS A 43 -13.81 14.58 2.25
C CYS A 43 -13.88 13.15 2.84
N ASN A 44 -14.32 13.03 4.09
CA ASN A 44 -14.48 11.76 4.81
C ASN A 44 -13.17 11.01 5.13
N ILE A 45 -12.00 11.67 5.11
CA ILE A 45 -10.74 11.01 5.49
C ILE A 45 -10.80 10.36 6.90
N ASN A 46 -11.46 11.02 7.85
CA ASN A 46 -11.60 10.53 9.23
C ASN A 46 -12.57 9.34 9.38
N THR A 47 -13.50 9.17 8.44
CA THR A 47 -14.47 8.06 8.44
C THR A 47 -14.08 6.96 7.46
N SER A 48 -12.99 7.15 6.71
CA SER A 48 -12.50 6.15 5.78
C SER A 48 -11.97 4.94 6.54
N LYS A 49 -12.24 3.74 6.00
CA LYS A 49 -11.73 2.49 6.56
C LYS A 49 -10.24 2.32 6.31
N MET A 50 -9.75 2.86 5.20
CA MET A 50 -8.42 2.58 4.68
C MET A 50 -7.84 3.86 4.05
N SER A 51 -6.54 4.07 4.26
CA SER A 51 -5.78 5.15 3.63
C SER A 51 -5.57 4.89 2.13
N ASP A 52 -5.25 5.95 1.39
CA ASP A 52 -5.00 5.83 -0.05
C ASP A 52 -3.79 4.99 -0.36
N SER A 53 -2.72 5.14 0.41
CA SER A 53 -1.52 4.34 0.28
C SER A 53 -1.82 2.84 0.46
N GLU A 54 -2.66 2.47 1.43
CA GLU A 54 -3.10 1.08 1.62
C GLU A 54 -3.90 0.55 0.41
N ILE A 55 -4.88 1.33 -0.09
CA ILE A 55 -5.69 0.96 -1.26
C ILE A 55 -4.83 0.77 -2.51
N ILE A 56 -3.91 1.71 -2.76
CA ILE A 56 -2.99 1.68 -3.89
C ILE A 56 -2.06 0.46 -3.77
N THR A 57 -1.54 0.20 -2.58
CA THR A 57 -0.69 -0.98 -2.31
C THR A 57 -1.41 -2.27 -2.62
N LEU A 58 -2.60 -2.47 -2.07
CA LEU A 58 -3.38 -3.69 -2.31
C LEU A 58 -3.68 -3.88 -3.80
N SER A 59 -4.00 -2.80 -4.50
CA SER A 59 -4.32 -2.83 -5.94
C SER A 59 -3.11 -3.18 -6.80
N ILE A 60 -1.96 -2.54 -6.55
CA ILE A 60 -0.73 -2.78 -7.30
C ILE A 60 -0.20 -4.20 -7.03
N VAL A 61 -0.14 -4.62 -5.76
CA VAL A 61 0.33 -5.95 -5.39
C VAL A 61 -0.57 -7.04 -5.96
N ALA A 62 -1.89 -6.91 -5.86
CA ALA A 62 -2.83 -7.88 -6.45
C ALA A 62 -2.56 -8.05 -7.95
N LYS A 63 -2.36 -6.94 -8.66
CA LYS A 63 -2.07 -6.95 -10.10
C LYS A 63 -0.72 -7.60 -10.41
N LEU A 64 0.32 -7.29 -9.64
CA LEU A 64 1.66 -7.89 -9.81
C LEU A 64 1.64 -9.40 -9.60
N LEU A 65 0.85 -9.88 -8.64
CA LEU A 65 0.69 -11.31 -8.35
C LEU A 65 -0.31 -12.01 -9.28
N THR A 66 -0.88 -11.29 -10.26
CA THR A 66 -1.91 -11.81 -11.18
C THR A 66 -3.10 -12.42 -10.43
N ILE A 67 -3.52 -11.77 -9.33
CA ILE A 67 -4.68 -12.20 -8.56
C ILE A 67 -5.93 -11.62 -9.21
N ASP A 68 -6.77 -12.49 -9.75
CA ASP A 68 -7.98 -12.09 -10.47
C ASP A 68 -9.18 -11.82 -9.55
N SER A 69 -9.12 -12.25 -8.28
CA SER A 69 -10.21 -12.10 -7.31
C SER A 69 -9.81 -11.16 -6.17
N GLU A 70 -10.36 -9.94 -6.19
CA GLU A 70 -10.18 -8.95 -5.13
C GLU A 70 -10.66 -9.48 -3.78
N ASN A 71 -11.79 -10.19 -3.74
CA ASN A 71 -12.32 -10.78 -2.51
C ASN A 71 -11.37 -11.83 -1.92
N ALA A 72 -10.75 -12.66 -2.76
CA ALA A 72 -9.77 -13.64 -2.29
C ALA A 72 -8.51 -12.94 -1.76
N TRP A 73 -8.06 -11.89 -2.44
CA TRP A 73 -6.93 -11.09 -2.00
C TRP A 73 -7.19 -10.40 -0.66
N PHE A 74 -8.34 -9.74 -0.51
CA PHE A 74 -8.69 -9.06 0.73
C PHE A 74 -8.89 -10.05 1.88
N GLY A 75 -9.50 -11.21 1.62
CA GLY A 75 -9.61 -12.29 2.60
C GLY A 75 -8.24 -12.79 3.07
N PHE A 76 -7.28 -12.93 2.15
CA PHE A 76 -5.91 -13.31 2.47
C PHE A 76 -5.20 -12.23 3.30
N CYS A 77 -5.26 -10.96 2.90
CA CYS A 77 -4.63 -9.84 3.61
C CYS A 77 -5.22 -9.65 5.01
N ASN A 78 -6.56 -9.76 5.16
CA ASN A 78 -7.21 -9.62 6.47
C ASN A 78 -6.78 -10.73 7.44
N LYS A 79 -6.48 -11.93 6.94
CA LYS A 79 -6.01 -13.05 7.76
C LYS A 79 -4.52 -12.96 8.11
N ASN A 80 -3.67 -12.52 7.18
CA ASN A 80 -2.21 -12.68 7.29
C ASN A 80 -1.44 -11.36 7.48
N MET A 81 -2.06 -10.21 7.18
CA MET A 81 -1.41 -8.89 7.14
C MET A 81 -2.23 -7.83 7.89
N ARG A 82 -2.96 -8.23 8.94
CA ARG A 82 -3.83 -7.35 9.72
C ARG A 82 -3.09 -6.28 10.50
N ASP A 83 -1.80 -6.49 10.75
CA ASP A 83 -0.90 -5.48 11.30
C ASP A 83 -0.60 -4.36 10.31
N LEU A 84 -0.55 -4.67 9.01
CA LEU A 84 -0.36 -3.69 7.95
C LEU A 84 -1.68 -3.03 7.52
N PHE A 85 -2.78 -3.80 7.52
CA PHE A 85 -4.12 -3.36 7.13
C PHE A 85 -5.15 -3.60 8.26
N PRO A 86 -5.14 -2.80 9.33
CA PRO A 86 -5.89 -3.10 10.56
C PRO A 86 -7.42 -3.00 10.43
N ARG A 87 -7.91 -2.33 9.39
CA ARG A 87 -9.34 -2.03 9.18
C ARG A 87 -9.91 -2.63 7.89
N LEU A 88 -9.18 -3.56 7.26
CA LEU A 88 -9.59 -4.29 6.06
C LEU A 88 -10.76 -5.27 6.34
#